data_AF-A0A2V6LA75-F1
#
_entry.id   AF-A0A2V6LA75-F1
#
_cell.length_a   1.000
_cell.length_b   1.000
_cell.length_c   1.000
_cell.angle_alpha   90.00
_cell.angle_beta   90.00
_cell.angle_gamma   90.00
#
_symmetry.space_group_name_H-M   'P 1'
#
loop_
_entity.id
_entity.type
_entity.pdbx_description
1 polymer ?
#
loop_
_entity_poly.entity_id
_entity_poly.type
_entity_poly.pdbx_seq_one_letter_code
_entity_poly.pdbx_strand_id
1 'polypeptide(L)'
;MSALALLGAFGTLLVAGYGVLALLVRQKTRLTLTEQIAFSWLLGIGVVSLLLWIFGLFVQGVLLPGLVSIICLSLGFVGWRQTVPLSLGRRGPKPFEILLGIIVVIEIASVFYLSFVHTLGWDGLLNWEIKARYAFANDGIIPATYFSDSGRAFSHPEYPLAIPFTELWLYFWLGQADQFCAKTIFPAFYVVGIFLLVALGRRLAGRTWIGLLVAAFLFFVPQITVEVGSAIAGYTDFPLSVFYLATIGYLFCAAKPKNDAFFRLYAACLALLPWVKRDGVILWTVAAACGVFVILATRKSYRSLLAFFPGLLIICGWRFYLNAMHALQGSDFLPVNLQTFGSHLYRIFPLLSALLEEFHDLRIWSLFWFVVAVGVAYLLRRMRDPRVLVLVTALIVPIALYLSIYVFSSWPNYLDHVGLSISRLLMHVTPVGFLITMLAVSRRSLKNRARVHECGVVTCVIAGSERTPGVELA
;
A
#
# COMPACT_ATOMS: atom_id res chain seq x y z
N MET A 1 -21.82 3.15 24.41
CA MET A 1 -21.07 3.89 23.38
C MET A 1 -21.52 3.39 22.02
N SER A 2 -21.91 4.27 21.09
CA SER A 2 -22.78 3.87 19.98
C SER A 2 -21.96 3.18 18.88
N ALA A 3 -22.19 1.89 18.66
CA ALA A 3 -21.72 1.19 17.47
C ALA A 3 -22.09 1.97 16.19
N LEU A 4 -23.19 2.73 16.23
CA LEU A 4 -23.61 3.66 15.20
C LEU A 4 -22.56 4.76 14.89
N ALA A 5 -21.91 5.34 15.90
CA ALA A 5 -20.86 6.34 15.68
C ALA A 5 -19.64 5.75 14.97
N LEU A 6 -19.19 4.56 15.41
CA LEU A 6 -18.08 3.86 14.77
C LEU A 6 -18.42 3.47 13.31
N LEU A 7 -19.63 2.99 13.08
CA LEU A 7 -20.14 2.71 11.73
C LEU A 7 -20.25 4.00 10.89
N GLY A 8 -20.61 5.13 11.50
CA GLY A 8 -20.61 6.44 10.85
C GLY A 8 -19.21 6.89 10.43
N ALA A 9 -18.22 6.73 11.32
CA ALA A 9 -16.83 7.06 11.05
C ALA A 9 -16.25 6.22 9.88
N PHE A 10 -16.40 4.90 9.94
CA PHE A 10 -15.94 4.02 8.86
C PHE A 10 -16.76 4.15 7.60
N GLY A 11 -18.07 4.33 7.72
CA GLY A 11 -18.97 4.57 6.59
C GLY A 11 -18.55 5.82 5.81
N THR A 12 -18.28 6.93 6.49
CA THR A 12 -17.84 8.17 5.82
C THR A 12 -16.45 8.05 5.19
N LEU A 13 -15.50 7.35 5.82
CA LEU A 13 -14.21 7.03 5.20
C LEU A 13 -14.41 6.24 3.89
N LEU A 14 -15.18 5.15 3.94
CA LEU A 14 -15.45 4.32 2.77
C LEU A 14 -16.21 5.07 1.67
N VAL A 15 -17.19 5.90 2.03
CA VAL A 15 -17.97 6.70 1.09
C VAL A 15 -17.10 7.73 0.37
N ALA A 16 -16.25 8.45 1.11
CA ALA A 16 -15.32 9.42 0.54
C ALA A 16 -14.33 8.74 -0.42
N GLY A 17 -13.72 7.64 0.02
CA GLY A 17 -12.78 6.89 -0.79
C GLY A 17 -13.42 6.23 -2.02
N TYR A 18 -14.66 5.74 -1.92
CA TYR A 18 -15.41 5.23 -3.06
C TYR A 18 -15.67 6.33 -4.10
N GLY A 19 -16.00 7.54 -3.64
CA GLY A 19 -16.12 8.72 -4.50
C GLY A 19 -14.87 9.00 -5.32
N VAL A 20 -13.71 9.02 -4.65
CA VAL A 20 -12.42 9.19 -5.33
C VAL A 20 -12.10 8.01 -6.26
N LEU A 21 -12.36 6.78 -5.83
CA LEU A 21 -12.18 5.59 -6.65
C LEU A 21 -12.98 5.68 -7.95
N ALA A 22 -14.24 6.09 -7.87
CA ALA A 22 -15.11 6.26 -9.04
C ALA A 22 -14.55 7.32 -10.01
N LEU A 23 -14.10 8.46 -9.48
CA LEU A 23 -13.48 9.53 -10.27
C LEU A 23 -12.17 9.11 -10.96
N LEU A 24 -11.40 8.22 -10.33
CA LEU A 24 -10.17 7.66 -10.90
C LEU A 24 -10.48 6.60 -11.96
N VAL A 25 -11.46 5.73 -11.76
CA VAL A 25 -11.75 4.61 -12.69
C VAL A 25 -12.63 5.04 -13.88
N ARG A 26 -13.55 5.99 -13.68
CA ARG A 26 -14.43 6.59 -14.70
C ARG A 26 -15.20 5.58 -15.57
N GLN A 27 -15.90 4.61 -14.98
CA GLN A 27 -16.64 3.50 -15.65
C GLN A 27 -15.85 2.64 -16.66
N LYS A 28 -14.58 2.93 -16.90
CA LYS A 28 -13.78 2.29 -17.96
C LYS A 28 -13.20 0.93 -17.55
N THR A 29 -13.19 0.61 -16.26
CA THR A 29 -12.52 -0.59 -15.76
C THR A 29 -13.38 -1.27 -14.71
N ARG A 30 -13.53 -2.59 -14.85
CA ARG A 30 -14.27 -3.41 -13.90
C ARG A 30 -13.37 -3.82 -12.75
N LEU A 31 -13.78 -3.47 -11.54
CA LEU A 31 -13.12 -3.84 -10.28
C LEU A 31 -13.96 -4.87 -9.54
N THR A 32 -13.33 -5.83 -8.86
CA THR A 32 -14.03 -6.75 -7.96
C THR A 32 -14.47 -6.01 -6.69
N LEU A 33 -15.40 -6.60 -5.93
CA LEU A 33 -15.86 -6.01 -4.67
C LEU A 33 -14.69 -5.82 -3.68
N THR A 34 -13.78 -6.78 -3.60
CA THR A 34 -12.58 -6.71 -2.76
C THR A 34 -11.69 -5.52 -3.12
N GLU A 35 -11.51 -5.23 -4.41
CA GLU A 35 -10.76 -4.05 -4.87
C GLU A 35 -11.49 -2.76 -4.53
N GLN A 36 -12.81 -2.73 -4.73
CA GLN A 36 -13.60 -1.54 -4.44
C GLN A 36 -13.54 -1.20 -2.94
N ILE A 37 -13.71 -2.18 -2.06
CA ILE A 37 -13.60 -1.98 -0.60
C ILE A 37 -12.18 -1.55 -0.24
N ALA A 38 -11.16 -2.25 -0.75
CA ALA A 38 -9.77 -1.96 -0.44
C ALA A 38 -9.36 -0.53 -0.82
N PHE A 39 -9.65 -0.11 -2.05
CA PHE A 39 -9.34 1.25 -2.47
C PHE A 39 -10.21 2.30 -1.79
N SER A 40 -11.48 2.00 -1.51
CA SER A 40 -12.34 2.92 -0.77
C SER A 40 -11.79 3.17 0.64
N TRP A 41 -11.25 2.15 1.29
CA TRP A 41 -10.56 2.32 2.57
C TRP A 41 -9.29 3.16 2.44
N LEU A 42 -8.35 2.78 1.57
CA LEU A 42 -7.05 3.45 1.43
C LEU A 42 -7.20 4.92 1.00
N LEU A 43 -8.04 5.18 0.00
CA LEU A 43 -8.30 6.53 -0.48
C LEU A 43 -9.13 7.33 0.53
N GLY A 44 -10.05 6.69 1.25
CA GLY A 44 -10.83 7.30 2.32
C GLY A 44 -9.96 7.85 3.43
N ILE A 45 -9.04 7.02 3.94
CA ILE A 45 -8.03 7.43 4.93
C ILE A 45 -7.20 8.60 4.41
N GLY A 46 -6.70 8.50 3.17
CA GLY A 46 -5.92 9.57 2.57
C GLY A 46 -6.69 10.89 2.48
N VAL A 47 -7.92 10.86 1.96
CA VAL A 47 -8.76 12.04 1.78
C VAL A 47 -9.15 12.66 3.12
N VAL A 48 -9.70 11.88 4.05
CA VAL A 48 -10.18 12.41 5.33
C VAL A 48 -9.05 13.00 6.14
N SER A 49 -7.91 12.30 6.24
CA SER A 49 -6.76 12.82 6.98
C SER A 49 -6.13 14.07 6.33
N LEU A 50 -6.04 14.13 4.99
CA LEU A 50 -5.57 15.33 4.31
C LEU A 50 -6.55 16.51 4.47
N LEU A 51 -7.86 16.26 4.41
CA LEU A 51 -8.87 17.30 4.61
C LEU A 51 -8.84 17.84 6.04
N LEU A 52 -8.72 16.97 7.05
CA LEU A 52 -8.56 17.37 8.45
C LEU A 52 -7.31 18.24 8.62
N TRP A 53 -6.19 17.86 7.98
CA TRP A 53 -4.98 18.66 8.02
C TRP A 53 -5.13 20.02 7.33
N ILE A 54 -5.64 20.04 6.10
CA ILE A 54 -5.74 21.27 5.31
C ILE A 54 -6.77 22.23 5.93
N PHE A 55 -7.95 21.74 6.32
CA PHE A 55 -8.98 22.58 6.94
C PHE A 55 -8.62 22.98 8.37
N GLY A 56 -7.89 22.13 9.09
CA GLY A 56 -7.35 22.47 10.41
C GLY A 56 -6.41 23.68 10.42
N LEU A 57 -5.88 24.10 9.26
CA LEU A 57 -5.12 25.34 9.14
C LEU A 57 -5.99 26.60 9.23
N PHE A 58 -7.30 26.48 8.99
CA PHE A 58 -8.22 27.62 8.85
C PHE A 58 -9.38 27.58 9.84
N VAL A 59 -9.82 26.40 10.24
CA VAL A 59 -10.98 26.19 11.11
C VAL A 59 -10.70 25.15 12.19
N GLN A 60 -11.37 25.29 13.32
CA GLN A 60 -11.31 24.36 14.45
C GLN A 60 -12.71 24.17 15.05
N GLY A 61 -12.82 23.26 16.01
CA GLY A 61 -14.05 22.92 16.71
C GLY A 61 -15.03 22.20 15.80
N VAL A 62 -16.33 22.34 16.06
CA VAL A 62 -17.41 21.62 15.34
C VAL A 62 -17.42 21.90 13.83
N LEU A 63 -16.92 23.07 13.40
CA LEU A 63 -16.86 23.42 11.97
C LEU A 63 -15.92 22.51 11.17
N LEU A 64 -14.81 22.07 11.77
CA LEU A 64 -13.82 21.23 11.09
C LEU A 64 -14.40 19.87 10.65
N PRO A 65 -14.90 19.00 11.56
CA PRO A 65 -15.50 17.73 11.16
C PRO A 65 -16.78 17.93 10.34
N GLY A 66 -17.50 19.04 10.52
CA GLY A 66 -18.65 19.40 9.68
C GLY A 66 -18.27 19.59 8.20
N LEU A 67 -17.25 20.42 7.92
CA LEU A 67 -16.76 20.64 6.56
C LEU A 67 -16.19 19.37 5.92
N VAL A 68 -15.42 18.59 6.69
CA VAL A 68 -14.90 17.29 6.20
C VAL A 68 -16.04 16.34 5.86
N SER A 69 -17.08 16.24 6.71
CA SER A 69 -18.27 15.42 6.46
C SER A 69 -18.98 15.81 5.17
N ILE A 70 -19.16 17.12 4.92
CA ILE A 70 -19.82 17.64 3.70
C ILE A 70 -19.05 17.17 2.45
N ILE A 71 -17.73 17.25 2.46
CA ILE A 71 -16.91 16.80 1.32
C ILE A 71 -16.98 15.28 1.16
N CYS A 72 -16.90 14.51 2.25
CA CYS A 72 -17.04 13.05 2.22
C CYS A 72 -18.37 12.63 1.58
N LEU A 73 -19.48 13.24 1.99
CA LEU A 73 -20.80 12.97 1.43
C LEU A 73 -20.92 13.42 -0.04
N SER A 74 -20.35 14.57 -0.38
CA SER A 74 -20.32 15.08 -1.76
C SER A 74 -19.54 14.15 -2.70
N LEU A 75 -18.37 13.68 -2.27
CA LEU A 75 -17.59 12.67 -2.99
C LEU A 75 -18.37 11.36 -3.13
N GLY A 76 -19.03 10.92 -2.06
CA GLY A 76 -19.92 9.77 -2.06
C GLY A 76 -21.02 9.87 -3.09
N PHE A 77 -21.71 11.02 -3.15
CA PHE A 77 -22.77 11.29 -4.10
C PHE A 77 -22.25 11.29 -5.55
N VAL A 78 -21.09 11.89 -5.80
CA VAL A 78 -20.41 11.84 -7.11
C VAL A 78 -20.06 10.39 -7.48
N GLY A 79 -19.56 9.61 -6.53
CA GLY A 79 -19.25 8.19 -6.71
C GLY A 79 -20.48 7.36 -7.05
N TRP A 80 -21.59 7.60 -6.35
CA TRP A 80 -22.87 6.96 -6.63
C TRP A 80 -23.35 7.28 -8.05
N ARG A 81 -23.27 8.54 -8.50
CA ARG A 81 -23.65 8.89 -9.88
C ARG A 81 -22.76 8.23 -10.93
N GLN A 82 -21.48 8.05 -10.64
CA GLN A 82 -20.54 7.47 -11.60
C GLN A 82 -20.51 5.95 -11.61
N THR A 83 -21.00 5.26 -10.57
CA THR A 83 -21.03 3.79 -10.39
C THR A 83 -19.81 3.03 -10.95
N VAL A 84 -18.96 2.50 -10.07
CA VAL A 84 -17.84 1.64 -10.51
C VAL A 84 -18.39 0.27 -10.91
N PRO A 85 -18.21 -0.17 -12.17
CA PRO A 85 -18.78 -1.43 -12.62
C PRO A 85 -18.13 -2.61 -11.92
N LEU A 86 -18.97 -3.48 -11.34
CA LEU A 86 -18.53 -4.66 -10.60
C LEU A 86 -18.10 -5.78 -11.55
N SER A 87 -16.90 -6.33 -11.33
CA SER A 87 -16.42 -7.51 -12.02
C SER A 87 -16.94 -8.79 -11.33
N LEU A 88 -18.17 -9.20 -11.66
CA LEU A 88 -18.70 -10.50 -11.24
C LEU A 88 -17.89 -11.65 -11.86
N GLY A 89 -17.45 -12.59 -11.03
CA GLY A 89 -16.88 -13.84 -11.51
C GLY A 89 -17.96 -14.65 -12.22
N ARG A 90 -17.72 -15.05 -13.48
CA ARG A 90 -18.65 -15.91 -14.24
C ARG A 90 -18.71 -17.36 -13.73
N ARG A 91 -17.90 -17.71 -12.74
CA ARG A 91 -17.79 -19.06 -12.17
C ARG A 91 -17.95 -18.98 -10.67
N GLY A 92 -18.73 -19.89 -10.11
CA GLY A 92 -18.85 -20.06 -8.65
C GLY A 92 -17.52 -20.48 -8.01
N PRO A 93 -17.37 -20.26 -6.69
CA PRO A 93 -16.17 -20.65 -5.95
C PRO A 93 -16.04 -22.18 -5.93
N LYS A 94 -14.80 -22.68 -6.09
CA LYS A 94 -14.52 -24.11 -5.91
C LYS A 94 -14.53 -24.50 -4.43
N PRO A 95 -14.77 -25.78 -4.06
CA PRO A 95 -14.71 -26.22 -2.65
C PRO A 95 -13.40 -25.84 -1.94
N PHE A 96 -12.27 -25.98 -2.62
CA PHE A 96 -10.97 -25.56 -2.08
C PHE A 96 -10.84 -24.03 -1.91
N GLU A 97 -11.47 -23.22 -2.77
CA GLU A 97 -11.52 -21.76 -2.59
C GLU A 97 -12.41 -21.37 -1.42
N ILE A 98 -13.50 -22.12 -1.17
CA ILE A 98 -14.36 -21.95 0.01
C ILE A 98 -13.56 -22.27 1.28
N LEU A 99 -12.82 -23.39 1.30
CA LEU A 99 -11.97 -23.76 2.44
C LEU A 99 -10.93 -22.68 2.75
N LEU A 100 -10.19 -22.20 1.74
CA LEU A 100 -9.26 -21.09 1.93
C LEU A 100 -9.96 -19.81 2.38
N GLY A 101 -11.16 -19.54 1.87
CA GLY A 101 -11.98 -18.41 2.32
C GLY A 101 -12.36 -18.51 3.79
N ILE A 102 -12.74 -19.69 4.28
CA ILE A 102 -13.03 -19.94 5.70
C ILE A 102 -11.79 -19.71 6.56
N ILE A 103 -10.62 -20.24 6.14
CA ILE A 103 -9.35 -20.02 6.83
C ILE A 103 -9.06 -18.52 6.95
N VAL A 104 -9.14 -17.77 5.86
CA VAL A 104 -8.95 -16.32 5.84
C VAL A 104 -9.94 -15.58 6.77
N VAL A 105 -11.20 -16.02 6.84
CA VAL A 105 -12.19 -15.44 7.77
C VAL A 105 -11.81 -15.69 9.23
N ILE A 106 -11.36 -16.91 9.55
CA ILE A 106 -10.87 -17.26 10.90
C ILE A 106 -9.64 -16.43 11.27
N GLU A 107 -8.70 -16.22 10.33
CA GLU A 107 -7.52 -15.38 10.53
C GLU A 107 -7.91 -13.93 10.80
N ILE A 108 -8.81 -13.35 10.01
CA ILE A 108 -9.33 -11.99 10.25
C ILE A 108 -9.94 -11.91 11.64
N ALA A 109 -10.82 -12.86 12.01
CA ALA A 109 -11.43 -12.88 13.34
C ALA A 109 -10.38 -12.97 14.45
N SER A 110 -9.33 -13.78 14.25
CA SER A 110 -8.22 -13.91 15.19
C SER A 110 -7.43 -12.61 15.35
N VAL A 111 -7.12 -11.92 14.24
CA VAL A 111 -6.41 -10.63 14.27
C VAL A 111 -7.24 -9.55 14.95
N PHE A 112 -8.55 -9.48 14.69
CA PHE A 112 -9.44 -8.58 15.42
C PHE A 112 -9.45 -8.91 16.92
N TYR A 113 -9.62 -10.18 17.28
CA TYR A 113 -9.60 -10.62 18.67
C TYR A 113 -8.28 -10.23 19.37
N LEU A 114 -7.14 -10.57 18.78
CA LEU A 114 -5.82 -10.22 19.32
C LEU A 114 -5.63 -8.70 19.43
N SER A 115 -6.09 -7.92 18.45
CA SER A 115 -6.04 -6.46 18.50
C SER A 115 -6.86 -5.88 19.67
N PHE A 116 -7.92 -6.55 20.12
CA PHE A 116 -8.69 -6.14 21.29
C PHE A 116 -8.10 -6.62 22.62
N VAL A 117 -7.43 -7.78 22.62
CA VAL A 117 -6.74 -8.33 23.79
C VAL A 117 -5.48 -7.53 24.13
N HIS A 118 -4.73 -7.10 23.11
CA HIS A 118 -3.48 -6.36 23.32
C HIS A 118 -3.69 -4.85 23.42
N THR A 119 -2.87 -4.19 24.24
CA THR A 119 -2.77 -2.72 24.25
C THR A 119 -2.09 -2.21 22.98
N LEU A 120 -2.21 -0.90 22.70
CA LEU A 120 -1.34 -0.32 21.67
C LEU A 120 0.11 -0.53 22.12
N GLY A 121 0.97 -0.94 21.19
CA GLY A 121 2.39 -0.98 21.47
C GLY A 121 2.96 0.43 21.61
N TRP A 122 4.24 0.50 22.00
CA TRP A 122 4.91 1.76 22.35
C TRP A 122 4.80 2.87 21.28
N ASP A 123 5.23 2.64 20.04
CA ASP A 123 5.06 3.64 18.96
C ASP A 123 3.58 3.91 18.65
N GLY A 124 2.73 2.89 18.73
CA GLY A 124 1.27 3.00 18.63
C GLY A 124 0.75 4.14 19.50
N LEU A 125 1.11 4.09 20.77
CA LEU A 125 0.72 5.07 21.76
C LEU A 125 1.46 6.41 21.59
N LEU A 126 2.78 6.38 21.48
CA LEU A 126 3.62 7.56 21.64
C LEU A 126 3.89 8.34 20.36
N ASN A 127 3.71 7.76 19.18
CA ASN A 127 3.92 8.45 17.92
C ASN A 127 2.62 8.79 17.21
N TRP A 128 1.58 7.97 17.38
CA TRP A 128 0.34 8.06 16.62
C TRP A 128 -0.83 8.50 17.48
N GLU A 129 -1.15 7.71 18.52
CA GLU A 129 -2.34 7.94 19.36
C GLU A 129 -2.27 9.24 20.15
N ILE A 130 -1.10 9.57 20.68
CA ILE A 130 -0.89 10.84 21.38
C ILE A 130 -1.23 12.04 20.49
N LYS A 131 -0.88 12.03 19.20
CA LYS A 131 -1.18 13.12 18.27
C LYS A 131 -2.68 13.25 18.03
N ALA A 132 -3.38 12.14 17.90
CA ALA A 132 -4.84 12.11 17.78
C ALA A 132 -5.53 12.67 19.03
N ARG A 133 -5.07 12.28 20.23
CA ARG A 133 -5.59 12.82 21.50
C ARG A 133 -5.32 14.31 21.65
N TYR A 134 -4.11 14.76 21.32
CA TYR A 134 -3.75 16.17 21.36
C TYR A 134 -4.63 16.98 20.41
N ALA A 135 -4.80 16.50 19.18
CA ALA A 135 -5.69 17.15 18.22
C ALA A 135 -7.12 17.21 18.74
N PHE A 136 -7.65 16.11 19.27
CA PHE A 136 -9.02 16.06 19.79
C PHE A 136 -9.24 17.00 20.98
N ALA A 137 -8.28 17.05 21.92
CA ALA A 137 -8.33 17.94 23.08
C ALA A 137 -8.20 19.43 22.72
N ASN A 138 -7.71 19.74 21.52
CA ASN A 138 -7.54 21.09 21.01
C ASN A 138 -8.42 21.29 19.77
N ASP A 139 -9.68 20.84 19.84
CA ASP A 139 -10.70 21.17 18.84
C ASP A 139 -10.35 20.77 17.39
N GLY A 140 -9.54 19.71 17.24
CA GLY A 140 -9.14 19.13 15.96
C GLY A 140 -7.78 19.56 15.42
N ILE A 141 -7.06 20.44 16.11
CA ILE A 141 -5.76 20.93 15.67
C ILE A 141 -4.65 20.50 16.63
N ILE A 142 -3.46 20.22 16.11
CA ILE A 142 -2.29 19.98 16.96
C ILE A 142 -1.62 21.35 17.19
N PRO A 143 -1.51 21.85 18.44
CA PRO A 143 -0.88 23.14 18.70
C PRO A 143 0.57 23.20 18.21
N ALA A 144 1.01 24.37 17.73
CA ALA A 144 2.38 24.56 17.25
C ALA A 144 3.43 24.17 18.31
N THR A 145 3.14 24.42 19.59
CA THR A 145 4.01 24.09 20.72
C THR A 145 4.30 22.60 20.82
N TYR A 146 3.40 21.71 20.39
CA TYR A 146 3.64 20.27 20.36
C TYR A 146 4.81 19.90 19.43
N PHE A 147 4.97 20.63 18.31
CA PHE A 147 6.03 20.36 17.33
C PHE A 147 7.39 20.91 17.76
N SER A 148 7.41 22.05 18.45
CA SER A 148 8.65 22.74 18.84
C SER A 148 9.17 22.36 20.24
N ASP A 149 8.36 21.72 21.09
CA ASP A 149 8.73 21.37 22.47
C ASP A 149 9.71 20.19 22.53
N SER A 150 10.92 20.43 23.06
CA SER A 150 11.95 19.40 23.28
C SER A 150 11.46 18.23 24.15
N GLY A 151 10.52 18.47 25.06
CA GLY A 151 9.87 17.43 25.86
C GLY A 151 9.02 16.46 25.05
N ARG A 152 8.79 16.73 23.75
CA ARG A 152 8.01 15.91 22.83
C ARG A 152 8.85 15.24 21.74
N ALA A 153 10.17 15.40 21.76
CA ALA A 153 11.06 14.81 20.76
C ALA A 153 10.86 13.28 20.61
N PHE A 154 10.59 12.57 21.71
CA PHE A 154 10.35 11.13 21.71
C PHE A 154 9.15 10.68 20.86
N SER A 155 8.21 11.58 20.57
CA SER A 155 6.96 11.28 19.84
C SER A 155 7.06 11.44 18.33
N HIS A 156 8.29 11.69 17.84
CA HIS A 156 8.60 12.01 16.44
C HIS A 156 7.60 13.02 15.85
N PRO A 157 7.60 14.29 16.30
CA PRO A 157 6.66 15.30 15.82
C PRO A 157 6.65 15.46 14.30
N GLU A 158 7.76 15.13 13.63
CA GLU A 158 7.92 15.18 12.18
C GLU A 158 7.20 14.05 11.43
N TYR A 159 6.70 13.02 12.12
CA TYR A 159 5.94 11.96 11.48
C TYR A 159 4.59 12.46 10.95
N PRO A 160 4.21 12.09 9.70
CA PRO A 160 2.96 12.48 9.07
C PRO A 160 1.69 12.12 9.85
N LEU A 161 0.58 12.77 9.50
CA LEU A 161 -0.66 12.74 10.29
C LEU A 161 -1.76 11.83 9.73
N ALA A 162 -1.50 10.98 8.72
CA ALA A 162 -2.55 10.14 8.14
C ALA A 162 -3.29 9.27 9.17
N ILE A 163 -2.54 8.48 9.94
CA ILE A 163 -3.10 7.59 10.96
C ILE A 163 -3.62 8.37 12.18
N PRO A 164 -2.85 9.33 12.75
CA PRO A 164 -3.38 10.20 13.82
C PRO A 164 -4.69 10.89 13.46
N PHE A 165 -4.85 11.38 12.23
CA PHE A 165 -6.08 12.05 11.82
C PHE A 165 -7.19 11.08 11.43
N THR A 166 -6.87 9.82 11.12
CA THR A 166 -7.89 8.77 11.03
C THR A 166 -8.43 8.45 12.43
N GLU A 167 -7.57 8.37 13.44
CA GLU A 167 -7.99 8.18 14.84
C GLU A 167 -8.80 9.39 15.35
N LEU A 168 -8.34 10.61 15.07
CA LEU A 168 -9.07 11.85 15.36
C LEU A 168 -10.47 11.84 14.74
N TRP A 169 -10.60 11.37 13.49
CA TRP A 169 -11.90 11.25 12.84
C TRP A 169 -12.83 10.34 13.62
N LEU A 170 -12.35 9.18 14.08
CA LEU A 170 -13.13 8.30 14.96
C LEU A 170 -13.52 9.02 16.25
N TYR A 171 -12.61 9.78 16.86
CA TYR A 171 -12.89 10.52 18.10
C TYR A 171 -13.99 11.57 17.91
N PHE A 172 -14.01 12.29 16.77
CA PHE A 172 -15.10 13.22 16.48
C PHE A 172 -16.47 12.53 16.39
N TRP A 173 -16.56 11.37 15.76
CA TRP A 173 -17.80 10.61 15.69
C TRP A 173 -18.23 10.06 17.06
N LEU A 174 -17.27 9.61 17.87
CA LEU A 174 -17.51 9.06 19.20
C LEU A 174 -17.80 10.12 20.25
N GLY A 175 -17.42 11.38 19.99
CA GLY A 175 -17.49 12.49 20.94
C GLY A 175 -16.47 12.38 22.09
N GLN A 176 -15.53 11.44 22.02
CA GLN A 176 -14.48 11.23 23.03
C GLN A 176 -13.28 10.51 22.44
N ALA A 177 -12.11 10.69 23.08
CA ALA A 177 -10.88 10.00 22.72
C ALA A 177 -10.83 8.57 23.28
N ASP A 178 -11.48 7.65 22.56
CA ASP A 178 -11.52 6.21 22.88
C ASP A 178 -10.50 5.41 22.06
N GLN A 179 -9.36 5.14 22.69
CA GLN A 179 -8.27 4.33 22.14
C GLN A 179 -8.70 2.90 21.75
N PHE A 180 -9.65 2.29 22.46
CA PHE A 180 -10.11 0.94 22.15
C PHE A 180 -10.84 0.91 20.80
N CYS A 181 -11.63 1.94 20.50
CA CYS A 181 -12.25 2.10 19.20
C CYS A 181 -11.24 2.47 18.11
N ALA A 182 -10.28 3.37 18.37
CA ALA A 182 -9.23 3.74 17.41
C ALA A 182 -8.40 2.54 16.93
N LYS A 183 -8.12 1.58 17.82
CA LYS A 183 -7.41 0.33 17.47
C LYS A 183 -8.03 -0.45 16.32
N THR A 184 -9.34 -0.33 16.08
CA THR A 184 -10.00 -1.09 15.01
C THR A 184 -9.54 -0.69 13.59
N ILE A 185 -8.85 0.45 13.45
CA ILE A 185 -8.23 0.89 12.19
C ILE A 185 -7.18 -0.14 11.70
N PHE A 186 -6.37 -0.69 12.59
CA PHE A 186 -5.23 -1.55 12.24
C PHE A 186 -5.64 -2.95 11.72
N PRO A 187 -6.54 -3.70 12.37
CA PRO A 187 -7.08 -4.93 11.79
C PRO A 187 -7.93 -4.67 10.54
N ALA A 188 -8.50 -3.48 10.35
CA ALA A 188 -9.13 -3.11 9.09
C ALA A 188 -8.11 -3.02 7.93
N PHE A 189 -6.89 -2.53 8.18
CA PHE A 189 -5.80 -2.62 7.19
C PHE A 189 -5.43 -4.07 6.86
N TYR A 190 -5.52 -4.98 7.81
CA TYR A 190 -5.29 -6.42 7.59
C TYR A 190 -6.30 -7.01 6.60
N VAL A 191 -7.60 -6.71 6.80
CA VAL A 191 -8.67 -7.09 5.86
C VAL A 191 -8.41 -6.52 4.46
N VAL A 192 -8.00 -5.25 4.38
CA VAL A 192 -7.72 -4.58 3.11
C VAL A 192 -6.50 -5.18 2.41
N GLY A 193 -5.44 -5.52 3.14
CA GLY A 193 -4.28 -6.24 2.63
C GLY A 193 -4.68 -7.59 2.01
N ILE A 194 -5.49 -8.38 2.73
CA ILE A 194 -6.05 -9.64 2.23
C ILE A 194 -6.87 -9.41 0.96
N PHE A 195 -7.77 -8.43 0.95
CA PHE A 195 -8.61 -8.13 -0.22
C PHE A 195 -7.79 -7.77 -1.46
N LEU A 196 -6.71 -7.01 -1.27
CA LEU A 196 -5.76 -6.69 -2.34
C LEU A 196 -5.00 -7.93 -2.81
N LEU A 197 -4.51 -8.79 -1.91
CA LEU A 197 -3.81 -10.02 -2.28
C LEU A 197 -4.72 -10.98 -3.06
N VAL A 198 -5.97 -11.16 -2.62
CA VAL A 198 -6.97 -11.95 -3.34
C VAL A 198 -7.25 -11.38 -4.72
N ALA A 199 -7.43 -10.04 -4.83
CA ALA A 199 -7.66 -9.37 -6.10
C ALA A 199 -6.46 -9.49 -7.05
N LEU A 200 -5.25 -9.24 -6.55
CA LEU A 200 -4.01 -9.32 -7.32
C LEU A 200 -3.71 -10.76 -7.71
N GLY A 201 -3.97 -11.76 -6.87
CA GLY A 201 -3.88 -13.17 -7.26
C GLY A 201 -4.75 -13.50 -8.48
N ARG A 202 -6.00 -13.00 -8.50
CA ARG A 202 -6.89 -13.12 -9.66
C ARG A 202 -6.34 -12.37 -10.88
N ARG A 203 -5.80 -11.16 -10.74
CA ARG A 203 -5.32 -10.35 -11.88
C ARG A 203 -3.99 -10.83 -12.47
N LEU A 204 -3.06 -11.22 -11.60
CA LEU A 204 -1.70 -11.60 -11.94
C LEU A 204 -1.66 -13.05 -12.41
N ALA A 205 -2.20 -13.96 -11.59
CA ALA A 205 -2.14 -15.39 -11.83
C ALA A 205 -3.37 -15.96 -12.56
N GLY A 206 -4.46 -15.17 -12.68
CA GLY A 206 -5.71 -15.61 -13.33
C GLY A 206 -6.54 -16.57 -12.48
N ARG A 207 -6.18 -16.77 -11.21
CA ARG A 207 -6.78 -17.78 -10.32
C ARG A 207 -6.98 -17.18 -8.92
N THR A 208 -8.22 -17.17 -8.44
CA THR A 208 -8.57 -16.61 -7.12
C THR A 208 -7.91 -17.39 -5.99
N TRP A 209 -7.86 -18.71 -6.08
CA TRP A 209 -7.22 -19.55 -5.05
C TRP A 209 -5.74 -19.20 -4.78
N ILE A 210 -4.98 -18.69 -5.76
CA ILE A 210 -3.58 -18.28 -5.53
C ILE A 210 -3.54 -17.05 -4.61
N GLY A 211 -4.45 -16.11 -4.83
CA GLY A 211 -4.59 -14.94 -3.98
C GLY A 211 -5.07 -15.29 -2.57
N LEU A 212 -6.06 -16.19 -2.46
CA LEU A 212 -6.54 -16.70 -1.17
C LEU A 212 -5.47 -17.48 -0.41
N LEU A 213 -4.69 -18.32 -1.10
CA LEU A 213 -3.62 -19.09 -0.49
C LEU A 213 -2.52 -18.18 0.08
N VAL A 214 -2.11 -17.18 -0.69
CA VAL A 214 -1.10 -16.22 -0.22
C VAL A 214 -1.65 -15.30 0.87
N ALA A 215 -2.93 -14.94 0.81
CA ALA A 215 -3.60 -14.24 1.90
C ALA A 215 -3.60 -15.07 3.19
N ALA A 216 -3.88 -16.39 3.11
CA ALA A 216 -3.81 -17.28 4.26
C ALA A 216 -2.39 -17.38 4.85
N PHE A 217 -1.36 -17.39 3.99
CA PHE A 217 0.03 -17.37 4.46
C PHE A 217 0.43 -16.11 5.20
N LEU A 218 -0.30 -15.00 5.03
CA LEU A 218 0.00 -13.74 5.70
C LEU A 218 -0.11 -13.87 7.23
N PHE A 219 -1.04 -14.70 7.72
CA PHE A 219 -1.20 -14.95 9.16
C PHE A 219 0.01 -15.64 9.79
N PHE A 220 0.68 -16.49 9.02
CA PHE A 220 1.84 -17.28 9.43
C PHE A 220 3.18 -16.55 9.31
N VAL A 221 3.16 -15.22 9.12
CA VAL A 221 4.36 -14.39 9.22
C VAL A 221 4.26 -13.60 10.53
N PRO A 222 4.95 -14.02 11.62
CA PRO A 222 4.83 -13.41 12.93
C PRO A 222 5.04 -11.89 12.95
N GLN A 223 5.98 -11.39 12.13
CA GLN A 223 6.22 -9.95 11.95
C GLN A 223 4.96 -9.15 11.55
N ILE A 224 4.05 -9.78 10.80
CA ILE A 224 2.83 -9.14 10.31
C ILE A 224 1.69 -9.24 11.34
N THR A 225 1.64 -10.31 12.13
CA THR A 225 0.47 -10.63 12.96
C THR A 225 0.63 -10.37 14.44
N VAL A 226 1.79 -10.65 15.03
CA VAL A 226 1.94 -10.68 16.50
C VAL A 226 3.13 -9.88 17.02
N GLU A 227 4.17 -9.67 16.22
CA GLU A 227 5.37 -8.95 16.66
C GLU A 227 5.18 -7.43 16.70
N VAL A 228 6.20 -6.72 17.19
CA VAL A 228 6.22 -5.26 17.21
C VAL A 228 6.10 -4.70 15.79
N GLY A 229 5.21 -3.73 15.59
CA GLY A 229 4.90 -3.17 14.27
C GLY A 229 3.74 -3.82 13.54
N SER A 230 3.30 -5.01 13.98
CA SER A 230 2.27 -5.83 13.33
C SER A 230 0.89 -5.15 13.25
N ALA A 231 -0.03 -5.82 12.56
CA ALA A 231 -1.41 -5.38 12.38
C ALA A 231 -2.22 -5.25 13.70
N ILE A 232 -1.74 -5.79 14.82
CA ILE A 232 -2.41 -5.70 16.13
C ILE A 232 -1.78 -4.64 17.06
N ALA A 233 -0.56 -4.19 16.77
CA ALA A 233 0.23 -3.35 17.67
C ALA A 233 -0.11 -1.86 17.60
N GLY A 234 -0.91 -1.44 16.63
CA GLY A 234 -1.27 -0.03 16.45
C GLY A 234 -0.21 0.82 15.75
N TYR A 235 0.71 0.18 15.03
CA TYR A 235 1.81 0.85 14.36
C TYR A 235 1.42 1.16 12.91
N THR A 236 2.10 2.12 12.29
CA THR A 236 1.85 2.52 10.90
C THR A 236 2.66 1.73 9.88
N ASP A 237 3.58 0.88 10.34
CA ASP A 237 4.43 0.03 9.50
C ASP A 237 3.58 -0.90 8.61
N PHE A 238 2.62 -1.62 9.19
CA PHE A 238 1.74 -2.49 8.41
C PHE A 238 0.76 -1.70 7.51
N PRO A 239 0.05 -0.65 7.96
CA PRO A 239 -0.69 0.25 7.07
C PRO A 239 0.13 0.75 5.87
N LEU A 240 1.38 1.19 6.08
CA LEU A 240 2.26 1.63 4.99
C LEU A 240 2.54 0.50 4.00
N SER A 241 2.78 -0.72 4.49
CA SER A 241 2.98 -1.90 3.65
C SER A 241 1.77 -2.19 2.75
N VAL A 242 0.54 -1.96 3.24
CA VAL A 242 -0.70 -2.16 2.46
C VAL A 242 -0.86 -1.08 1.39
N PHE A 243 -0.53 0.18 1.69
CA PHE A 243 -0.45 1.22 0.66
C PHE A 243 0.62 0.89 -0.40
N TYR A 244 1.75 0.33 0.02
CA TYR A 244 2.82 -0.07 -0.89
C TYR A 244 2.42 -1.28 -1.76
N LEU A 245 1.70 -2.25 -1.20
CA LEU A 245 1.08 -3.36 -1.93
C LEU A 245 0.16 -2.86 -3.05
N ALA A 246 -0.75 -1.94 -2.71
CA ALA A 246 -1.66 -1.34 -3.69
C ALA A 246 -0.87 -0.58 -4.77
N THR A 247 0.15 0.18 -4.37
CA THR A 247 1.01 0.92 -5.30
C THR A 247 1.69 -0.03 -6.31
N ILE A 248 2.50 -0.98 -5.83
CA ILE A 248 3.29 -1.85 -6.71
C ILE A 248 2.42 -2.85 -7.48
N GLY A 249 1.40 -3.44 -6.82
CA GLY A 249 0.50 -4.40 -7.45
C GLY A 249 -0.27 -3.81 -8.64
N TYR A 250 -0.69 -2.56 -8.54
CA TYR A 250 -1.41 -1.88 -9.61
C TYR A 250 -0.50 -1.22 -10.63
N LEU A 251 0.73 -0.85 -10.27
CA LEU A 251 1.77 -0.50 -11.25
C LEU A 251 2.05 -1.71 -12.17
N PHE A 252 2.16 -2.91 -11.61
CA PHE A 252 2.32 -4.13 -12.38
C PHE A 252 1.14 -4.37 -13.33
N CYS A 253 -0.09 -4.12 -12.88
CA CYS A 253 -1.27 -4.21 -13.72
C CYS A 253 -1.29 -3.13 -14.83
N ALA A 254 -0.81 -1.92 -14.52
CA ALA A 254 -0.74 -0.79 -15.44
C ALA A 254 0.33 -0.93 -16.52
N ALA A 255 1.34 -1.79 -16.31
CA ALA A 255 2.37 -2.10 -17.29
C ALA A 255 1.85 -2.85 -18.53
N LYS A 256 0.58 -3.27 -18.54
CA LYS A 256 -0.11 -3.77 -19.74
C LYS A 256 -0.68 -2.60 -20.57
N PRO A 257 -0.56 -2.62 -21.92
CA PRO A 257 -1.06 -1.55 -22.77
C PRO A 257 -2.55 -1.20 -22.53
N LYS A 258 -2.90 0.09 -22.68
CA LYS A 258 -4.27 0.65 -22.58
C LYS A 258 -4.96 0.55 -21.19
N ASN A 259 -4.22 0.28 -20.12
CA ASN A 259 -4.78 0.20 -18.76
C ASN A 259 -4.54 1.46 -17.91
N ASP A 260 -5.06 2.61 -18.34
CA ASP A 260 -4.80 3.88 -17.67
C ASP A 260 -5.49 4.01 -16.30
N ALA A 261 -6.58 3.29 -16.07
CA ALA A 261 -7.25 3.30 -14.76
C ALA A 261 -6.34 2.73 -13.66
N PHE A 262 -5.67 1.60 -13.89
CA PHE A 262 -4.73 1.05 -12.92
C PHE A 262 -3.53 1.94 -12.68
N PHE A 263 -3.08 2.67 -13.70
CA PHE A 263 -2.02 3.67 -13.52
C PHE A 263 -2.47 4.82 -12.61
N ARG A 264 -3.73 5.28 -12.74
CA ARG A 264 -4.29 6.30 -11.84
C ARG A 264 -4.46 5.80 -10.41
N LEU A 265 -4.87 4.54 -10.22
CA LEU A 265 -4.94 3.92 -8.89
C LEU A 265 -3.57 3.78 -8.25
N TYR A 266 -2.57 3.32 -9.02
CA TYR A 266 -1.18 3.32 -8.62
C TYR A 266 -0.73 4.71 -8.18
N ALA A 267 -0.98 5.75 -8.99
CA ALA A 267 -0.56 7.11 -8.70
C ALA A 267 -1.22 7.69 -7.44
N ALA A 268 -2.51 7.38 -7.22
CA ALA A 268 -3.23 7.82 -6.03
C ALA A 268 -2.66 7.17 -4.76
N CYS A 269 -2.41 5.85 -4.76
CA CYS A 269 -1.76 5.18 -3.64
C CYS A 269 -0.32 5.62 -3.43
N LEU A 270 0.43 5.82 -4.52
CA LEU A 270 1.79 6.35 -4.51
C LEU A 270 1.82 7.68 -3.75
N ALA A 271 0.93 8.63 -4.11
CA ALA A 271 0.89 9.95 -3.49
C ALA A 271 0.70 9.90 -1.97
N LEU A 272 0.03 8.87 -1.45
CA LEU A 272 -0.26 8.73 -0.02
C LEU A 272 0.85 8.03 0.78
N LEU A 273 1.80 7.32 0.14
CA LEU A 273 2.94 6.71 0.84
C LEU A 273 3.66 7.68 1.80
N PRO A 274 4.12 8.86 1.36
CA PRO A 274 4.82 9.80 2.25
C PRO A 274 3.89 10.43 3.30
N TRP A 275 2.56 10.33 3.13
CA TRP A 275 1.59 10.82 4.10
C TRP A 275 1.31 9.82 5.23
N VAL A 276 1.53 8.54 5.00
CA VAL A 276 1.26 7.48 6.00
C VAL A 276 2.36 7.40 7.05
N LYS A 277 3.62 7.45 6.60
CA LYS A 277 4.80 7.37 7.46
C LYS A 277 5.98 8.06 6.77
N ARG A 278 6.94 8.56 7.55
CA ARG A 278 8.17 9.19 7.04
C ARG A 278 8.95 8.28 6.07
N ASP A 279 9.08 7.00 6.40
CA ASP A 279 9.73 5.99 5.54
C ASP A 279 9.04 5.81 4.18
N GLY A 280 7.77 6.20 4.09
CA GLY A 280 7.00 6.21 2.85
C GLY A 280 7.61 7.10 1.76
N VAL A 281 8.50 8.06 2.10
CA VAL A 281 9.27 8.82 1.12
C VAL A 281 10.27 7.94 0.36
N ILE A 282 10.90 6.98 1.03
CA ILE A 282 11.81 6.01 0.39
C ILE A 282 11.01 5.15 -0.58
N LEU A 283 9.89 4.60 -0.12
CA LEU A 283 9.00 3.78 -0.94
C LEU A 283 8.43 4.57 -2.12
N TRP A 284 8.04 5.83 -1.92
CA TRP A 284 7.57 6.74 -2.96
C TRP A 284 8.63 6.93 -4.03
N THR A 285 9.88 7.19 -3.63
CA THR A 285 10.98 7.44 -4.56
C THR A 285 11.24 6.22 -5.45
N VAL A 286 11.33 5.03 -4.84
CA VAL A 286 11.54 3.78 -5.58
C VAL A 286 10.34 3.46 -6.47
N ALA A 287 9.12 3.56 -5.94
CA ALA A 287 7.92 3.27 -6.72
C ALA A 287 7.70 4.27 -7.86
N ALA A 288 8.03 5.55 -7.67
CA ALA A 288 7.99 6.59 -8.72
C ALA A 288 9.02 6.30 -9.81
N ALA A 289 10.25 5.92 -9.45
CA ALA A 289 11.26 5.50 -10.43
C ALA A 289 10.80 4.28 -11.25
N CYS A 290 10.20 3.28 -10.59
CA CYS A 290 9.53 2.16 -11.27
C CYS A 290 8.38 2.64 -12.18
N GLY A 291 7.61 3.64 -11.76
CA GLY A 291 6.57 4.28 -12.55
C GLY A 291 7.09 4.95 -13.82
N VAL A 292 8.16 5.72 -13.71
CA VAL A 292 8.87 6.35 -14.85
C VAL A 292 9.33 5.26 -15.81
N PHE A 293 9.97 4.22 -15.30
CA PHE A 293 10.40 3.08 -16.12
C PHE A 293 9.22 2.44 -16.86
N VAL A 294 8.08 2.22 -16.21
CA VAL A 294 6.86 1.69 -16.87
C VAL A 294 6.33 2.66 -17.93
N ILE A 295 6.31 3.97 -17.67
CA ILE A 295 5.90 4.97 -18.67
C ILE A 295 6.75 4.85 -19.93
N LEU A 296 8.08 4.82 -19.76
CA LEU A 296 9.04 4.69 -20.86
C LEU A 296 8.90 3.35 -21.59
N ALA A 297 8.88 2.25 -20.84
CA ALA A 297 8.80 0.89 -21.39
C ALA A 297 7.48 0.61 -22.12
N THR A 298 6.38 1.22 -21.69
CA THR A 298 5.06 1.07 -22.32
C THR A 298 4.71 2.20 -23.29
N ARG A 299 5.64 3.14 -23.53
CA ARG A 299 5.45 4.33 -24.38
C ARG A 299 4.16 5.11 -24.05
N LYS A 300 3.85 5.24 -22.76
CA LYS A 300 2.76 6.11 -22.29
C LYS A 300 3.10 7.57 -22.56
N SER A 301 2.08 8.42 -22.62
CA SER A 301 2.27 9.87 -22.79
C SER A 301 3.15 10.45 -21.69
N TYR A 302 4.03 11.40 -22.02
CA TYR A 302 4.84 12.15 -21.04
C TYR A 302 3.96 12.85 -19.98
N ARG A 303 2.70 13.17 -20.31
CA ARG A 303 1.74 13.74 -19.35
C ARG A 303 1.46 12.80 -18.17
N SER A 304 1.72 11.50 -18.30
CA SER A 304 1.65 10.55 -17.18
C SER A 304 2.65 10.85 -16.07
N LEU A 305 3.71 11.63 -16.33
CA LEU A 305 4.63 12.10 -15.28
C LEU A 305 3.94 13.04 -14.28
N LEU A 306 2.87 13.74 -14.69
CA LEU A 306 2.08 14.59 -13.78
C LEU A 306 1.42 13.78 -12.66
N ALA A 307 1.31 12.45 -12.82
CA ALA A 307 0.76 11.57 -11.79
C ALA A 307 1.64 11.50 -10.53
N PHE A 308 2.90 11.92 -10.59
CA PHE A 308 3.81 11.98 -9.43
C PHE A 308 3.68 13.27 -8.62
N PHE A 309 3.10 14.31 -9.22
CA PHE A 309 3.00 15.64 -8.63
C PHE A 309 2.25 15.67 -7.28
N PRO A 310 1.12 14.96 -7.09
CA PRO A 310 0.42 14.97 -5.80
C PRO A 310 1.28 14.46 -4.63
N GLY A 311 2.11 13.44 -4.85
CA GLY A 311 3.03 12.94 -3.82
C GLY A 311 4.13 13.95 -3.49
N LEU A 312 4.68 14.63 -4.50
CA LEU A 312 5.64 15.73 -4.28
C LEU A 312 5.00 16.88 -3.50
N LEU A 313 3.75 17.26 -3.82
CA LEU A 313 3.02 18.29 -3.08
C LEU A 313 2.84 17.91 -1.61
N ILE A 314 2.52 16.66 -1.31
CA ILE A 314 2.41 16.18 0.08
C ILE A 314 3.77 16.24 0.78
N ILE A 315 4.85 15.77 0.15
CA ILE A 315 6.20 15.81 0.72
C ILE A 315 6.64 17.26 1.01
N CYS A 316 6.51 18.14 0.02
CA CYS A 316 6.89 19.55 0.15
C CYS A 316 5.98 20.30 1.13
N GLY A 317 4.66 20.07 1.05
CA GLY A 317 3.68 20.71 1.93
C GLY A 317 3.88 20.30 3.39
N TRP A 318 4.11 19.03 3.67
CA TRP A 318 4.41 18.56 5.03
C TRP A 318 5.72 19.14 5.56
N ARG A 319 6.78 19.17 4.74
CA ARG A 319 8.06 19.80 5.12
C ARG A 319 7.91 21.30 5.38
N PHE A 320 7.15 22.00 4.55
CA PHE A 320 6.86 23.41 4.75
C PHE A 320 6.09 23.65 6.05
N TYR A 321 5.06 22.83 6.31
CA TYR A 321 4.29 22.88 7.55
C TYR A 321 5.17 22.66 8.79
N LEU A 322 6.02 21.62 8.78
CA LEU A 322 6.96 21.36 9.87
C LEU A 322 7.91 22.53 10.12
N ASN A 323 8.43 23.14 9.05
CA ASN A 323 9.31 24.30 9.17
C ASN A 323 8.57 25.51 9.75
N ALA A 324 7.34 25.78 9.28
CA ALA A 324 6.48 26.84 9.81
C ALA A 324 6.14 26.64 11.30
N MET A 325 5.99 25.39 11.74
CA MET A 325 5.74 25.03 13.14
C MET A 325 7.03 24.93 13.97
N HIS A 326 8.20 25.26 13.41
CA HIS A 326 9.51 25.10 14.06
C HIS A 326 9.69 23.71 14.68
N ALA A 327 9.24 22.68 13.94
CA ALA A 327 9.26 21.32 14.40
C ALA A 327 10.69 20.84 14.68
N LEU A 328 10.85 20.10 15.77
CA LEU A 328 12.12 19.46 16.09
C LEU A 328 12.56 18.53 14.96
N GLN A 329 13.84 18.56 14.63
CA GLN A 329 14.42 17.61 13.71
C GLN A 329 14.72 16.30 14.42
N GLY A 330 14.43 15.17 13.78
CA GLY A 330 14.74 13.85 14.33
C GLY A 330 16.24 13.70 14.59
N SER A 331 16.59 13.27 15.80
CA SER A 331 17.97 13.16 16.29
C SER A 331 18.61 11.80 16.03
N ASP A 332 17.87 10.81 15.51
CA ASP A 332 18.33 9.42 15.37
C ASP A 332 19.35 9.20 14.25
N PHE A 333 19.52 10.21 13.38
CA PHE A 333 20.43 10.15 12.25
C PHE A 333 21.31 11.39 12.18
N LEU A 334 22.58 11.17 11.89
CA LEU A 334 23.55 12.17 11.53
C LEU A 334 23.20 12.81 10.18
N PRO A 335 23.70 14.03 9.89
CA PRO A 335 23.49 14.66 8.60
C PRO A 335 23.96 13.80 7.43
N VAL A 336 23.12 13.67 6.40
CA VAL A 336 23.46 12.91 5.19
C VAL A 336 24.38 13.75 4.30
N ASN A 337 25.68 13.51 4.40
CA ASN A 337 26.71 14.13 3.55
C ASN A 337 27.87 13.15 3.27
N LEU A 338 28.72 13.47 2.31
CA LEU A 338 29.83 12.61 1.88
C LEU A 338 30.88 12.38 2.98
N GLN A 339 31.08 13.37 3.85
CA GLN A 339 32.05 13.27 4.95
C GLN A 339 31.58 12.25 5.99
N THR A 340 30.33 12.38 6.46
CA THR A 340 29.70 11.45 7.40
C THR A 340 29.58 10.04 6.80
N PHE A 341 29.30 9.93 5.50
CA PHE A 341 29.29 8.64 4.82
C PHE A 341 30.68 8.01 4.81
N GLY A 342 31.71 8.75 4.37
CA GLY A 342 33.09 8.29 4.32
C GLY A 342 33.63 7.84 5.67
N SER A 343 33.31 8.59 6.74
CA SER A 343 33.75 8.25 8.10
C SER A 343 33.08 7.02 8.69
N HIS A 344 31.97 6.54 8.12
CA HIS A 344 31.19 5.42 8.64
C HIS A 344 31.04 4.24 7.67
N LEU A 345 31.82 4.21 6.58
CA LEU A 345 31.83 3.10 5.61
C LEU A 345 32.09 1.73 6.25
N TYR A 346 32.86 1.71 7.34
CA TYR A 346 33.17 0.49 8.09
C TYR A 346 31.91 -0.21 8.65
N ARG A 347 30.78 0.50 8.78
CA ARG A 347 29.49 -0.06 9.25
C ARG A 347 28.80 -0.95 8.21
N ILE A 348 29.15 -0.84 6.91
CA ILE A 348 28.42 -1.53 5.83
C ILE A 348 28.43 -3.05 6.00
N PHE A 349 29.57 -3.65 6.34
CA PHE A 349 29.68 -5.11 6.45
C PHE A 349 28.91 -5.66 7.67
N PRO A 350 29.07 -5.10 8.90
CA PRO A 350 28.22 -5.49 10.03
C PRO A 350 26.73 -5.31 9.77
N LEU A 351 26.33 -4.23 9.09
CA LEU A 351 24.94 -4.01 8.69
C LEU A 351 24.44 -5.12 7.75
N LEU A 352 25.24 -5.51 6.77
CA LEU A 352 24.89 -6.61 5.88
C LEU A 352 24.76 -7.94 6.63
N SER A 353 25.65 -8.21 7.60
CA SER A 353 25.55 -9.40 8.47
C SER A 353 24.25 -9.40 9.26
N ALA A 354 23.94 -8.27 9.93
CA ALA A 354 22.71 -8.12 10.71
C ALA A 354 21.44 -8.29 9.83
N LEU A 355 21.45 -7.77 8.59
CA LEU A 355 20.36 -7.96 7.65
C LEU A 355 20.21 -9.43 7.23
N LEU A 356 21.32 -10.14 7.01
CA LEU A 356 21.27 -11.57 6.70
C LEU A 356 20.75 -12.37 7.88
N GLU A 357 21.20 -12.08 9.10
CA GLU A 357 20.69 -12.71 10.32
C GLU A 357 19.17 -12.50 10.47
N GLU A 358 18.70 -11.27 10.24
CA GLU A 358 17.27 -10.94 10.25
C GLU A 358 16.47 -11.79 9.25
N PHE A 359 16.97 -11.98 8.01
CA PHE A 359 16.30 -12.83 7.02
C PHE A 359 16.23 -14.32 7.42
N HIS A 360 17.15 -14.79 8.27
CA HIS A 360 17.18 -16.16 8.77
C HIS A 360 16.43 -16.35 10.09
N ASP A 361 15.92 -15.28 10.73
CA ASP A 361 15.16 -15.42 11.97
C ASP A 361 13.77 -16.01 11.70
N LEU A 362 13.69 -17.34 11.84
CA LEU A 362 12.46 -18.11 11.68
C LEU A 362 11.38 -17.75 12.70
N ARG A 363 11.73 -17.13 13.83
CA ARG A 363 10.76 -16.72 14.86
C ARG A 363 9.96 -15.50 14.38
N ILE A 364 10.62 -14.58 13.67
CA ILE A 364 10.01 -13.34 13.18
C ILE A 364 9.36 -13.57 11.81
N TRP A 365 10.03 -14.30 10.93
CA TRP A 365 9.65 -14.40 9.52
C TRP A 365 9.12 -15.77 9.11
N SER A 366 9.21 -16.78 9.96
CA SER A 366 8.93 -18.17 9.58
C SER A 366 9.67 -18.53 8.29
N LEU A 367 9.01 -19.11 7.29
CA LEU A 367 9.64 -19.44 6.00
C LEU A 367 9.50 -18.33 4.95
N PHE A 368 9.00 -17.14 5.31
CA PHE A 368 8.63 -16.11 4.36
C PHE A 368 9.78 -15.72 3.43
N TRP A 369 10.92 -15.29 3.98
CA TRP A 369 12.05 -14.82 3.18
C TRP A 369 12.67 -15.91 2.33
N PHE A 370 12.66 -17.17 2.79
CA PHE A 370 13.10 -18.31 1.98
C PHE A 370 12.19 -18.52 0.76
N VAL A 371 10.86 -18.46 0.95
CA VAL A 371 9.90 -18.58 -0.15
C VAL A 371 10.04 -17.42 -1.13
N VAL A 372 10.24 -16.19 -0.64
CA VAL A 372 10.51 -15.02 -1.47
C VAL A 372 11.82 -15.18 -2.25
N ALA A 373 12.90 -15.65 -1.62
CA ALA A 373 14.18 -15.88 -2.28
C ALA A 373 14.07 -16.90 -3.42
N VAL A 374 13.35 -18.01 -3.22
CA VAL A 374 13.04 -18.97 -4.29
C VAL A 374 12.22 -18.33 -5.40
N GLY A 375 11.22 -17.50 -5.05
CA GLY A 375 10.43 -16.73 -6.00
C GLY A 375 11.28 -15.77 -6.85
N VAL A 376 12.18 -15.02 -6.20
CA VAL A 376 13.14 -14.14 -6.88
C VAL A 376 14.05 -14.95 -7.80
N ALA A 377 14.66 -16.02 -7.32
CA ALA A 377 15.55 -16.88 -8.11
C ALA A 377 14.85 -17.44 -9.37
N TYR A 378 13.58 -17.83 -9.24
CA TYR A 378 12.76 -18.25 -10.38
C TYR A 378 12.53 -17.12 -11.39
N LEU A 379 12.24 -15.91 -10.89
CA LEU A 379 11.98 -14.73 -11.69
C LEU A 379 13.25 -14.10 -12.30
N LEU A 380 14.44 -14.35 -11.76
CA LEU A 380 15.71 -13.88 -12.33
C LEU A 380 15.91 -14.37 -13.78
N ARG A 381 15.40 -15.57 -14.09
CA ARG A 381 15.39 -16.12 -15.47
C ARG A 381 14.48 -15.35 -16.43
N ARG A 382 13.65 -14.44 -15.90
CA ARG A 382 12.64 -13.65 -16.61
C ARG A 382 12.88 -12.14 -16.52
N MET A 383 14.08 -11.70 -16.14
CA MET A 383 14.41 -10.27 -16.00
C MET A 383 14.28 -9.44 -17.29
N ARG A 384 14.21 -10.11 -18.46
CA ARG A 384 13.86 -9.46 -19.73
C ARG A 384 12.42 -8.93 -19.77
N ASP A 385 11.52 -9.42 -18.90
CA ASP A 385 10.18 -8.85 -18.73
C ASP A 385 10.28 -7.60 -17.84
N PRO A 386 9.98 -6.40 -18.35
CA PRO A 386 10.09 -5.16 -17.58
C PRO A 386 9.23 -5.18 -16.31
N ARG A 387 8.16 -5.99 -16.28
CA ARG A 387 7.29 -6.11 -15.10
C ARG A 387 7.95 -6.88 -13.97
N VAL A 388 8.78 -7.87 -14.30
CA VAL A 388 9.55 -8.63 -13.32
C VAL A 388 10.65 -7.74 -12.73
N LEU A 389 11.33 -6.97 -13.59
CA LEU A 389 12.32 -5.98 -13.14
C LEU A 389 11.70 -5.02 -12.14
N VAL A 390 10.53 -4.43 -12.44
CA VAL A 390 9.82 -3.53 -11.52
C VAL A 390 9.55 -4.18 -10.16
N LEU A 391 9.08 -5.43 -10.10
CA LEU A 391 8.81 -6.11 -8.83
C LEU A 391 10.09 -6.36 -8.02
N VAL A 392 11.14 -6.85 -8.68
CA VAL A 392 12.43 -7.13 -8.03
C VAL A 392 13.06 -5.83 -7.54
N THR A 393 13.05 -4.77 -8.34
CA THR A 393 13.52 -3.43 -7.94
C THR A 393 12.71 -2.87 -6.77
N ALA A 394 11.37 -2.99 -6.81
CA ALA A 394 10.49 -2.55 -5.74
C ALA A 394 10.65 -3.35 -4.43
N LEU A 395 11.24 -4.55 -4.47
CA LEU A 395 11.60 -5.31 -3.28
C LEU A 395 13.02 -4.96 -2.79
N ILE A 396 14.02 -5.05 -3.66
CA ILE A 396 15.44 -5.03 -3.27
C ILE A 396 15.94 -3.61 -2.99
N VAL A 397 15.53 -2.61 -3.78
CA VAL A 397 16.05 -1.25 -3.62
C VAL A 397 15.62 -0.61 -2.29
N PRO A 398 14.36 -0.71 -1.83
CA PRO A 398 14.01 -0.17 -0.52
C PRO A 398 14.75 -0.87 0.62
N ILE A 399 14.99 -2.19 0.54
CA ILE A 399 15.79 -2.91 1.55
C ILE A 399 17.21 -2.34 1.61
N ALA A 400 17.85 -2.13 0.46
CA ALA A 400 19.19 -1.54 0.40
C ALA A 400 19.20 -0.09 0.94
N LEU A 401 18.19 0.71 0.61
CA LEU A 401 18.06 2.09 1.10
C LEU A 401 17.83 2.11 2.61
N TYR A 402 16.96 1.25 3.15
CA TYR A 402 16.76 1.09 4.59
C TYR A 402 18.05 0.65 5.29
N LEU A 403 18.84 -0.24 4.70
CA LEU A 403 20.13 -0.61 5.28
C LEU A 403 21.08 0.59 5.30
N SER A 404 21.09 1.39 4.23
CA SER A 404 21.98 2.53 4.08
C SER A 404 21.73 3.65 5.11
N ILE A 405 20.50 3.81 5.62
CA ILE A 405 20.22 4.85 6.61
C ILE A 405 20.98 4.62 7.92
N TYR A 406 21.22 3.36 8.30
CA TYR A 406 21.94 3.02 9.54
C TYR A 406 23.44 3.34 9.50
N VAL A 407 24.01 3.54 8.30
CA VAL A 407 25.36 4.13 8.18
C VAL A 407 25.38 5.49 8.89
N PHE A 408 24.29 6.24 8.80
CA PHE A 408 24.11 7.55 9.42
C PHE A 408 23.48 7.48 10.82
N SER A 409 23.33 6.32 11.44
CA SER A 409 22.78 6.23 12.80
C SER A 409 23.60 7.07 13.79
N SER A 410 22.94 7.91 14.57
CA SER A 410 23.55 8.72 15.63
C SER A 410 23.66 7.96 16.97
N TRP A 411 23.10 6.75 17.06
CA TRP A 411 23.10 5.95 18.28
C TRP A 411 24.52 5.51 18.65
N PRO A 412 24.88 5.48 19.94
CA PRO A 412 26.19 5.02 20.40
C PRO A 412 26.53 3.63 19.88
N ASN A 413 25.54 2.72 19.88
CA ASN A 413 25.60 1.45 19.20
C ASN A 413 24.55 1.41 18.08
N TYR A 414 25.01 1.54 16.84
CA TYR A 414 24.13 1.53 15.68
C TYR A 414 23.46 0.17 15.44
N LEU A 415 24.02 -0.94 15.95
CA LEU A 415 23.41 -2.26 15.82
C LEU A 415 22.19 -2.43 16.73
N ASP A 416 22.14 -1.75 17.88
CA ASP A 416 20.94 -1.74 18.71
C ASP A 416 19.79 -1.00 18.01
N HIS A 417 20.11 0.10 17.31
CA HIS A 417 19.13 0.81 16.48
C HIS A 417 18.60 -0.12 15.36
N VAL A 418 19.48 -0.88 14.71
CA VAL A 418 19.09 -1.90 13.71
C VAL A 418 18.17 -2.95 14.33
N GLY A 419 18.56 -3.55 15.46
CA GLY A 419 17.80 -4.61 16.12
C GLY A 419 16.39 -4.19 16.55
N LEU A 420 16.18 -2.90 16.85
CA LEU A 420 14.86 -2.38 17.23
C LEU A 420 13.92 -2.06 16.05
N SER A 421 14.45 -1.90 14.83
CA SER A 421 13.67 -1.32 13.73
C SER A 421 13.79 -1.99 12.37
N ILE A 422 14.79 -2.85 12.14
CA ILE A 422 14.98 -3.50 10.83
C ILE A 422 13.80 -4.38 10.43
N SER A 423 13.26 -5.17 11.37
CA SER A 423 12.11 -6.06 11.11
C SER A 423 10.88 -5.28 10.64
N ARG A 424 10.65 -4.10 11.25
CA ARG A 424 9.58 -3.16 10.90
C ARG A 424 9.79 -2.53 9.53
N LEU A 425 11.02 -2.12 9.20
CA LEU A 425 11.35 -1.58 7.88
C LEU A 425 11.17 -2.64 6.77
N LEU A 426 11.57 -3.88 7.03
CA LEU A 426 11.38 -5.00 6.11
C LEU A 426 9.89 -5.32 5.89
N MET A 427 9.06 -5.17 6.92
CA MET A 427 7.61 -5.36 6.80
C MET A 427 6.97 -4.46 5.73
N HIS A 428 7.52 -3.27 5.48
CA HIS A 428 7.03 -2.38 4.43
C HIS A 428 7.04 -3.03 3.04
N VAL A 429 8.02 -3.89 2.75
CA VAL A 429 8.19 -4.54 1.44
C VAL A 429 7.69 -5.98 1.38
N THR A 430 7.37 -6.58 2.53
CA THR A 430 6.82 -7.95 2.66
C THR A 430 5.65 -8.23 1.71
N PRO A 431 4.67 -7.32 1.52
CA PRO A 431 3.61 -7.56 0.54
C PRO A 431 4.10 -7.68 -0.91
N VAL A 432 5.19 -7.01 -1.30
CA VAL A 432 5.81 -7.19 -2.62
C VAL A 432 6.47 -8.56 -2.73
N GLY A 433 7.07 -9.06 -1.64
CA GLY A 433 7.53 -10.45 -1.56
C GLY A 433 6.41 -11.46 -1.84
N PHE A 434 5.23 -11.24 -1.26
CA PHE A 434 4.05 -12.06 -1.57
C PHE A 434 3.62 -11.98 -3.04
N LEU A 435 3.68 -10.80 -3.69
CA LEU A 435 3.41 -10.67 -5.12
C LEU A 435 4.40 -11.46 -5.99
N ILE A 436 5.68 -11.46 -5.61
CA ILE A 436 6.72 -12.26 -6.27
C ILE A 436 6.39 -13.76 -6.13
N THR A 437 6.05 -14.22 -4.93
CA THR A 437 5.65 -15.61 -4.68
C THR A 437 4.41 -16.00 -5.50
N MET A 438 3.37 -15.16 -5.54
CA MET A 438 2.19 -15.38 -6.38
C MET A 438 2.56 -15.54 -7.86
N LEU A 439 3.43 -14.66 -8.37
CA LEU A 439 3.83 -14.68 -9.77
C LEU A 439 4.68 -15.92 -10.10
N ALA A 440 5.57 -16.33 -9.19
CA ALA A 440 6.40 -17.53 -9.34
C ALA A 440 5.57 -18.82 -9.36
N VAL A 441 4.56 -18.93 -8.48
CA VAL A 441 3.64 -20.08 -8.44
C VAL A 441 2.71 -20.09 -9.66
N SER A 442 2.43 -18.93 -10.25
CA SER A 442 1.59 -18.85 -11.43
C SER A 442 2.25 -19.53 -12.65
N ARG A 443 1.81 -20.74 -12.99
CA ARG A 443 2.17 -21.43 -14.24
C ARG A 443 1.52 -20.76 -15.46
N ARG A 444 1.80 -19.48 -15.71
CA ARG A 444 1.68 -18.95 -17.08
C ARG A 444 2.90 -19.41 -17.87
N SER A 445 2.84 -20.67 -18.28
CA SER A 445 3.71 -21.24 -19.30
C SER A 445 3.55 -20.43 -20.59
N LEU A 446 4.67 -19.92 -21.09
CA LEU A 446 4.83 -19.21 -22.35
C LEU A 446 4.53 -20.07 -23.60
N LYS A 447 3.86 -21.23 -23.46
CA LYS A 447 3.46 -22.05 -24.63
C LYS A 447 2.50 -21.31 -25.59
N ASN A 448 1.88 -20.21 -25.18
CA ASN A 448 0.99 -19.42 -26.06
C ASN A 448 1.67 -18.35 -26.91
N ARG A 449 3.01 -18.14 -26.83
CA ARG A 449 3.70 -17.27 -27.81
C ARG A 449 3.99 -17.98 -29.14
N ALA A 450 4.10 -19.31 -29.15
CA ALA A 450 4.29 -20.08 -30.38
C ALA A 450 2.99 -20.27 -31.17
N ARG A 451 1.86 -20.54 -30.50
CA ARG A 451 0.58 -20.83 -31.20
C ARG A 451 -0.11 -19.63 -31.86
N VAL A 452 0.29 -18.39 -31.56
CA VAL A 452 -0.27 -17.22 -32.23
C VAL A 452 0.51 -16.87 -33.51
N HIS A 453 1.75 -17.35 -33.66
CA HIS A 453 2.53 -17.12 -34.88
C HIS A 453 2.31 -18.17 -35.98
N GLU A 454 1.69 -19.32 -35.68
CA GLU A 454 1.45 -20.38 -36.67
C GLU A 454 0.03 -20.42 -37.27
N CYS A 455 -0.90 -19.58 -36.80
CA CYS A 455 -2.28 -19.57 -37.31
C CYS A 455 -2.61 -18.33 -38.17
N GLY A 456 -1.59 -17.82 -38.87
CA GLY A 456 -1.66 -16.56 -39.62
C GLY A 456 -0.86 -16.59 -40.91
N VAL A 457 -0.89 -17.70 -41.66
CA VAL A 457 -0.55 -17.72 -43.07
C VAL A 457 -1.71 -18.38 -43.80
N VAL A 458 -2.70 -17.56 -44.17
CA VAL A 458 -3.70 -17.89 -45.18
C VAL A 458 -3.55 -16.84 -46.27
N THR A 459 -3.18 -17.30 -47.47
CA THR A 459 -3.33 -16.72 -48.84
C THR A 459 -2.19 -17.31 -49.69
N CYS A 460 -2.35 -17.84 -50.91
CA CYS A 460 -3.43 -17.89 -51.87
C CYS A 460 -3.20 -19.13 -52.75
N VAL A 461 -4.22 -20.00 -52.92
CA VAL A 461 -4.27 -20.93 -54.06
C VAL A 461 -5.29 -20.36 -55.03
N ILE A 462 -4.79 -19.92 -56.18
CA ILE A 462 -5.59 -19.54 -57.34
C ILE A 462 -6.07 -20.84 -57.97
N ALA A 463 -7.38 -21.10 -57.93
CA ALA A 463 -8.02 -22.12 -58.75
C ALA A 463 -9.15 -21.42 -59.52
N GLY A 464 -8.90 -21.15 -60.80
CA GLY A 464 -9.87 -20.61 -61.72
C GLY A 464 -10.85 -21.69 -62.18
N SER A 465 -12.13 -21.45 -61.92
CA SER A 465 -13.25 -21.61 -62.85
C SER A 465 -13.23 -22.84 -63.78
N GLU A 466 -13.79 -23.96 -63.33
CA GLU A 466 -14.43 -24.92 -64.23
C GLU A 466 -15.88 -24.48 -64.51
N ARG A 467 -16.16 -24.25 -65.79
CA ARG A 467 -17.48 -24.02 -66.38
C ARG A 467 -18.14 -25.35 -66.74
N THR A 468 -19.47 -25.31 -66.77
CA THR A 468 -20.48 -26.05 -67.59
C THR A 468 -21.56 -26.73 -66.72
N PRO A 469 -22.78 -27.04 -67.21
CA PRO A 469 -23.29 -27.02 -68.60
C PRO A 469 -24.71 -26.43 -68.80
N GLY A 470 -25.16 -26.35 -70.07
CA GLY A 470 -26.57 -26.18 -70.49
C GLY A 470 -26.74 -25.38 -71.79
N VAL A 471 -26.49 -25.91 -73.00
CA VAL A 471 -27.43 -26.62 -73.94
C VAL A 471 -28.00 -25.68 -75.04
N GLU A 472 -27.68 -26.00 -76.31
CA GLU A 472 -28.41 -25.85 -77.60
C GLU A 472 -29.05 -24.49 -78.00
N LEU A 473 -29.18 -24.03 -79.25
CA LEU A 473 -29.07 -24.55 -80.63
C LEU A 473 -29.12 -23.33 -81.60
N ALA A 474 -28.66 -23.53 -82.84
CA ALA A 474 -28.78 -22.70 -84.05
C ALA A 474 -27.78 -21.53 -84.26
#